data_AF-A0A933X8F0-F1
#
_entry.id   AF-A0A933X8F0-F1
#
_cell.length_a   1.000
_cell.length_b   1.000
_cell.length_c   1.000
_cell.angle_alpha   90.00
_cell.angle_beta   90.00
_cell.angle_gamma   90.00
#
_symmetry.space_group_name_H-M   'P 1'
#
loop_
_entity.id
_entity.type
_entity.pdbx_description
1 polymer ?
#
loop_
_entity_poly.entity_id
_entity_poly.type
_entity_poly.pdbx_seq_one_letter_code
_entity_poly.pdbx_strand_id
1 'polypeptide(L)'
;MPLTLSSVLSAFGAKAKAKLANPAASGEPEDQLRAPFEQLLADLAELCGFPRTAVAAVGESSVSDLKTRPDYVVTVHRALVGFIELKAPGKGADPRKFKDPHDKAQREKPHSLPNLLYTDGNAFSLWQDGELVDSVVTLIGDIESAGPKLHAPPGLLGLFEKFLRWEPIPPRTAKDLARVSARLCRLLRDEVTEQLALKSEALTSLAVDWRKLLFPEANDKTFADGYAQAVTFGLLMARAKGIRLAAGFETVARELSPTSSLIGAALRLLTDNAANQATLKTSLGTLTRVLDAVHWPTISKGRPEAWLYFYEDFLEVYDNALRKLTGSYYTSPEVVGAMVRLVDEVLRSPRFGQHAGLAAPTVTLAAPAPGTGTYVLGVLRKIAETVKGDEVASGAATRASASTVDASLNLTKGGIQGRIRGASLFENELQTLAA
;
A
#
# COMPACT_ATOMS: atom_id res chain seq x y z
N MET A 1 7.42 -33.20 -30.67
CA MET A 1 8.36 -33.56 -29.58
C MET A 1 7.82 -32.98 -28.29
N PRO A 2 7.99 -33.67 -27.13
CA PRO A 2 7.62 -33.09 -25.84
C PRO A 2 8.46 -31.83 -25.57
N LEU A 3 7.83 -30.82 -24.96
CA LEU A 3 8.52 -29.60 -24.55
C LEU A 3 9.55 -29.96 -23.47
N THR A 4 10.80 -29.57 -23.65
CA THR A 4 11.87 -29.75 -22.66
C THR A 4 12.54 -28.42 -22.37
N LEU A 5 13.15 -28.27 -21.19
CA LEU A 5 13.88 -27.05 -20.86
C LEU A 5 14.94 -26.70 -21.94
N SER A 6 15.65 -27.71 -22.45
CA SER A 6 16.64 -27.51 -23.52
C SER A 6 16.01 -27.00 -24.82
N SER A 7 14.85 -27.53 -25.24
CA SER A 7 14.20 -27.06 -26.47
C SER A 7 13.66 -25.63 -26.31
N VAL A 8 13.18 -25.28 -25.11
CA VAL A 8 12.69 -23.94 -24.79
C VAL A 8 13.82 -22.90 -24.87
N LEU A 9 14.97 -23.17 -24.24
CA LEU A 9 16.10 -22.23 -24.25
C LEU A 9 16.73 -22.12 -25.63
N SER A 10 16.81 -23.22 -26.38
CA SER A 10 17.25 -23.20 -27.78
C SER A 10 16.35 -22.29 -28.63
N ALA A 11 15.02 -22.37 -28.45
CA ALA A 11 14.07 -21.53 -29.19
C ALA A 11 14.17 -20.06 -28.77
N PHE A 12 14.31 -19.78 -27.47
CA PHE A 12 14.51 -18.43 -26.94
C PHE A 12 15.78 -17.79 -27.50
N GLY A 13 16.93 -18.48 -27.41
CA GLY A 13 18.19 -17.97 -27.93
C GLY A 13 18.18 -17.75 -29.44
N ALA A 14 17.57 -18.66 -30.21
CA ALA A 14 17.44 -18.49 -31.66
C ALA A 14 16.61 -17.25 -32.04
N LYS A 15 15.46 -17.04 -31.38
CA LYS A 15 14.58 -15.88 -31.63
C LYS A 15 15.21 -14.57 -31.19
N ALA A 16 15.84 -14.55 -30.01
CA ALA A 16 16.50 -13.35 -29.49
C ALA A 16 17.67 -12.93 -30.37
N LYS A 17 18.56 -13.87 -30.73
CA LYS A 17 19.67 -13.61 -31.65
C LYS A 17 19.21 -13.06 -32.99
N ALA A 18 18.14 -13.62 -33.57
CA ALA A 18 17.61 -13.15 -34.85
C ALA A 18 17.11 -11.69 -34.79
N LYS A 19 16.50 -11.27 -33.67
CA LYS A 19 16.08 -9.87 -33.48
C LYS A 19 17.25 -8.94 -33.19
N LEU A 20 18.16 -9.34 -32.29
CA LEU A 20 19.32 -8.55 -31.88
C LEU A 20 20.34 -8.36 -33.01
N ALA A 21 20.46 -9.33 -33.92
CA ALA A 21 21.39 -9.26 -35.05
C ALA A 21 20.82 -8.53 -36.29
N ASN A 22 19.61 -7.96 -36.23
CA ASN A 22 19.00 -7.30 -37.40
C ASN A 22 19.67 -5.93 -37.66
N PRO A 23 20.47 -5.77 -38.73
CA PRO A 23 21.20 -4.53 -38.97
C PRO A 23 20.30 -3.38 -39.47
N ALA A 24 19.05 -3.69 -39.86
CA ALA A 24 18.12 -2.72 -40.45
C ALA A 24 17.13 -2.12 -39.42
N ALA A 25 17.13 -2.57 -38.17
CA ALA A 25 16.22 -2.10 -37.13
C ALA A 25 17.00 -1.55 -35.93
N SER A 26 16.89 -0.23 -35.69
CA SER A 26 17.42 0.43 -34.50
C SER A 26 16.30 0.61 -33.48
N GLY A 27 16.37 -0.12 -32.36
CA GLY A 27 15.51 0.08 -31.20
C GLY A 27 16.32 -0.19 -29.93
N GLU A 28 15.77 0.12 -28.76
CA GLU A 28 16.44 -0.15 -27.49
C GLU A 28 16.74 -1.66 -27.37
N PRO A 29 17.96 -2.05 -26.93
CA PRO A 29 18.34 -3.47 -26.88
C PRO A 29 17.40 -4.33 -26.03
N GLU A 30 16.83 -3.76 -24.96
CA GLU A 30 15.84 -4.41 -24.10
C GLU A 30 14.50 -4.69 -24.81
N ASP A 31 14.06 -3.83 -25.71
CA ASP A 31 12.82 -4.03 -26.47
C ASP A 31 12.92 -5.19 -27.47
N GLN A 32 14.14 -5.53 -27.90
CA GLN A 32 14.36 -6.69 -28.76
C GLN A 32 14.09 -8.00 -28.03
N LEU A 33 14.24 -8.03 -26.70
CA LEU A 33 13.99 -9.20 -25.87
C LEU A 33 12.51 -9.45 -25.59
N ARG A 34 11.64 -8.44 -25.67
CA ARG A 34 10.19 -8.52 -25.33
C ARG A 34 9.49 -9.75 -25.95
N ALA A 35 9.41 -9.82 -27.28
CA ALA A 35 8.71 -10.93 -27.96
C ALA A 35 9.37 -12.32 -27.75
N PRO A 36 10.71 -12.48 -27.83
CA PRO A 36 11.36 -13.74 -27.44
C PRO A 36 11.06 -14.14 -26.00
N PHE A 37 11.03 -13.18 -25.08
CA PHE A 37 10.79 -13.39 -23.66
C PHE A 37 9.34 -13.81 -23.37
N GLU A 38 8.35 -13.19 -24.01
CA GLU A 38 6.94 -13.61 -23.90
C GLU A 38 6.74 -15.09 -24.27
N GLN A 39 7.43 -15.54 -25.32
CA GLN A 39 7.45 -16.96 -25.69
C GLN A 39 8.12 -17.82 -24.62
N LEU A 40 9.29 -17.38 -24.11
CA LEU A 40 10.01 -18.08 -23.05
C LEU A 40 9.13 -18.26 -21.81
N LEU A 41 8.43 -17.21 -21.39
CA LEU A 41 7.52 -17.24 -20.25
C LEU A 41 6.38 -18.24 -20.47
N ALA A 42 5.74 -18.22 -21.64
CA ALA A 42 4.66 -19.16 -21.96
C ALA A 42 5.15 -20.62 -21.97
N ASP A 43 6.33 -20.87 -22.52
CA ASP A 43 6.93 -22.21 -22.57
C ASP A 43 7.35 -22.70 -21.16
N LEU A 44 7.97 -21.84 -20.35
CA LEU A 44 8.35 -22.16 -18.97
C LEU A 44 7.13 -22.34 -18.07
N ALA A 45 6.04 -21.60 -18.30
CA ALA A 45 4.78 -21.81 -17.61
C ALA A 45 4.22 -23.22 -17.84
N GLU A 46 4.26 -23.71 -19.09
CA GLU A 46 3.87 -25.08 -19.43
C GLU A 46 4.73 -26.11 -18.70
N LEU A 47 6.05 -25.91 -18.67
CA LEU A 47 6.96 -26.78 -17.90
C LEU A 47 6.73 -26.72 -16.39
N CYS A 48 6.21 -25.61 -15.85
CA CYS A 48 5.81 -25.47 -14.45
C CYS A 48 4.41 -26.03 -14.14
N GLY A 49 3.73 -26.61 -15.12
CA GLY A 49 2.40 -27.22 -14.97
C GLY A 49 1.23 -26.24 -15.15
N PHE A 50 1.46 -25.06 -15.73
CA PHE A 50 0.40 -24.12 -16.08
C PHE A 50 0.11 -24.17 -17.58
N PRO A 51 -1.16 -24.26 -18.02
CA PRO A 51 -1.45 -24.14 -19.44
C PRO A 51 -1.06 -22.73 -19.92
N ARG A 52 -0.53 -22.61 -21.14
CA ARG A 52 -0.11 -21.31 -21.70
C ARG A 52 -1.20 -20.24 -21.65
N THR A 53 -2.46 -20.65 -21.79
CA THR A 53 -3.64 -19.78 -21.74
C THR A 53 -3.96 -19.26 -20.33
N ALA A 54 -3.40 -19.87 -19.29
CA ALA A 54 -3.54 -19.38 -17.92
C ALA A 54 -2.57 -18.25 -17.59
N VAL A 55 -1.42 -18.16 -18.28
CA VAL A 55 -0.40 -17.15 -18.00
C VAL A 55 -0.42 -16.07 -19.07
N ALA A 56 -0.57 -14.81 -18.65
CA ALA A 56 -0.50 -13.67 -19.56
C ALA A 56 0.48 -12.64 -19.01
N ALA A 57 1.42 -12.22 -19.87
CA ALA A 57 2.25 -11.03 -19.67
C ALA A 57 1.66 -9.89 -20.48
N VAL A 58 1.27 -8.81 -19.80
CA VAL A 58 0.78 -7.59 -20.43
C VAL A 58 1.91 -6.58 -20.40
N GLY A 59 2.37 -6.17 -21.58
CA GLY A 59 3.41 -5.15 -21.71
C GLY A 59 2.91 -3.80 -21.25
N GLU A 60 3.66 -3.14 -20.38
CA GLU A 60 3.44 -1.74 -20.00
C GLU A 60 4.35 -0.85 -20.86
N SER A 61 3.79 0.25 -21.34
CA SER A 61 4.53 1.27 -22.08
C SER A 61 4.86 2.41 -21.14
N SER A 62 6.13 2.57 -20.76
CA SER A 62 6.58 3.78 -20.05
C SER A 62 6.68 4.92 -21.06
N VAL A 63 5.77 5.90 -21.00
CA VAL A 63 5.78 7.08 -21.88
C VAL A 63 6.65 8.21 -21.31
N SER A 64 7.15 8.07 -20.07
CA SER A 64 7.88 9.11 -19.36
C SER A 64 9.26 8.66 -18.89
N ASP A 65 10.16 9.63 -18.64
CA ASP A 65 11.45 9.44 -17.94
C ASP A 65 11.27 8.95 -16.48
N LEU A 66 10.04 8.91 -15.98
CA LEU A 66 9.68 8.33 -14.68
C LEU A 66 9.53 6.81 -14.82
N LYS A 67 10.63 6.10 -15.12
CA LYS A 67 10.72 4.62 -15.26
C LYS A 67 10.39 3.85 -13.97
N THR A 68 9.17 3.96 -13.48
CA THR A 68 8.69 3.31 -12.24
C THR A 68 7.90 2.03 -12.52
N ARG A 69 7.23 1.94 -13.68
CA ARG A 69 6.52 0.72 -14.10
C ARG A 69 7.47 -0.38 -14.57
N PRO A 70 7.21 -1.64 -14.19
CA PRO A 70 7.84 -2.80 -14.81
C PRO A 70 7.44 -2.97 -16.27
N ASP A 71 8.31 -3.60 -17.08
CA ASP A 71 8.02 -3.86 -18.49
C ASP A 71 6.80 -4.77 -18.70
N TYR A 72 6.57 -5.70 -17.77
CA TYR A 72 5.40 -6.56 -17.78
C TYR A 72 4.71 -6.68 -16.44
N VAL A 73 3.39 -6.75 -16.53
CA VAL A 73 2.52 -7.28 -15.49
C VAL A 73 2.16 -8.72 -15.86
N VAL A 74 2.34 -9.66 -14.93
CA VAL A 74 2.06 -11.08 -15.15
C VAL A 74 0.84 -11.52 -14.35
N THR A 75 -0.09 -12.16 -15.04
CA THR A 75 -1.25 -12.80 -14.42
C THR A 75 -1.23 -14.30 -14.64
N VAL A 76 -1.71 -15.05 -13.65
CA VAL A 76 -1.98 -16.49 -13.74
C VAL A 76 -3.45 -16.71 -13.38
N HIS A 77 -4.21 -17.37 -14.25
CA HIS A 77 -5.67 -17.50 -14.14
C HIS A 77 -6.38 -16.15 -13.91
N ARG A 78 -5.89 -15.09 -14.58
CA ARG A 78 -6.36 -13.69 -14.44
C ARG A 78 -6.12 -13.04 -13.07
N ALA A 79 -5.46 -13.73 -12.14
CA ALA A 79 -4.98 -13.14 -10.89
C ALA A 79 -3.57 -12.57 -11.12
N LEU A 80 -3.31 -11.36 -10.62
CA LEU A 80 -1.97 -10.77 -10.65
C LEU A 80 -0.99 -11.62 -9.84
N VAL A 81 0.10 -12.05 -10.45
CA VAL A 81 1.13 -12.86 -9.79
C VAL A 81 2.42 -12.07 -9.57
N GLY A 82 2.78 -11.18 -10.49
CA GLY A 82 4.00 -10.41 -10.30
C GLY A 82 4.33 -9.56 -11.51
N PHE A 83 5.58 -9.10 -11.51
CA PHE A 83 6.09 -8.14 -12.48
C PHE A 83 7.38 -8.66 -13.09
N ILE A 84 7.69 -8.22 -14.30
CA ILE A 84 8.94 -8.54 -14.97
C ILE A 84 9.58 -7.25 -15.46
N GLU A 85 10.86 -7.09 -15.18
CA GLU A 85 11.70 -6.03 -15.70
C GLU A 85 12.73 -6.62 -16.65
N LEU A 86 12.74 -6.13 -17.88
CA LEU A 86 13.76 -6.41 -18.87
C LEU A 86 14.89 -5.38 -18.78
N LYS A 87 16.09 -5.83 -19.15
CA LYS A 87 17.28 -5.00 -19.28
C LYS A 87 18.00 -5.31 -20.58
N ALA A 88 18.79 -4.35 -21.04
CA ALA A 88 19.69 -4.56 -22.15
C ALA A 88 20.65 -5.74 -21.85
N PRO A 89 20.90 -6.64 -22.81
CA PRO A 89 21.88 -7.71 -22.67
C PRO A 89 23.21 -7.23 -22.06
N GLY A 90 23.71 -7.96 -21.07
CA GLY A 90 24.98 -7.65 -20.40
C GLY A 90 24.88 -6.67 -19.22
N LYS A 91 23.74 -5.98 -19.04
CA LYS A 91 23.49 -5.16 -17.83
C LYS A 91 23.36 -6.04 -16.58
N GLY A 92 22.97 -7.30 -16.75
CA GLY A 92 22.74 -8.26 -15.68
C GLY A 92 21.33 -8.18 -15.08
N ALA A 93 21.03 -9.15 -14.21
CA ALA A 93 19.76 -9.28 -13.53
C ALA A 93 19.83 -8.96 -12.02
N ASP A 94 20.94 -8.42 -11.50
CA ASP A 94 21.05 -8.06 -10.08
C ASP A 94 21.05 -6.52 -9.93
N PRO A 95 19.91 -5.90 -9.59
CA PRO A 95 19.83 -4.45 -9.46
C PRO A 95 20.82 -3.84 -8.47
N ARG A 96 21.30 -4.59 -7.47
CA ARG A 96 22.31 -4.11 -6.51
C ARG A 96 23.66 -3.82 -7.17
N LYS A 97 23.94 -4.42 -8.33
CA LYS A 97 25.19 -4.28 -9.09
C LYS A 97 25.13 -3.18 -10.15
N PHE A 98 23.99 -2.53 -10.32
CA PHE A 98 23.80 -1.45 -11.28
C PHE A 98 24.53 -0.18 -10.81
N LYS A 99 25.33 0.45 -11.69
CA LYS A 99 26.31 1.51 -11.35
C LYS A 99 26.03 2.88 -11.98
N ASP A 100 25.08 2.98 -12.89
CA ASP A 100 24.80 4.21 -13.62
C ASP A 100 24.07 5.24 -12.73
N PRO A 101 24.25 6.55 -12.98
CA PRO A 101 23.59 7.61 -12.20
C PRO A 101 22.05 7.50 -12.17
N HIS A 102 21.45 6.86 -13.18
CA HIS A 102 20.02 6.61 -13.30
C HIS A 102 19.55 5.34 -12.53
N ASP A 103 20.47 4.55 -11.97
CA ASP A 103 20.18 3.23 -11.37
C ASP A 103 19.66 3.30 -9.92
N LYS A 104 19.46 4.50 -9.35
CA LYS A 104 18.84 4.60 -8.01
C LYS A 104 17.40 4.09 -8.03
N ALA A 105 16.58 4.55 -8.97
CA ALA A 105 15.18 4.09 -9.09
C ALA A 105 15.10 2.58 -9.35
N GLN A 106 16.02 2.04 -10.13
CA GLN A 106 16.11 0.60 -10.43
C GLN A 106 16.47 -0.23 -9.20
N ARG A 107 17.33 0.28 -8.30
CA ARG A 107 17.67 -0.38 -7.03
C ARG A 107 16.52 -0.36 -6.01
N GLU A 108 15.67 0.65 -6.07
CA GLU A 108 14.51 0.76 -5.17
C GLU A 108 13.30 -0.04 -5.66
N LYS A 109 13.21 -0.34 -6.96
CA LYS A 109 12.07 -1.06 -7.57
C LYS A 109 11.75 -2.42 -6.91
N PRO A 110 12.72 -3.30 -6.57
CA PRO A 110 12.46 -4.50 -5.78
C PRO A 110 11.78 -4.23 -4.44
N HIS A 111 12.08 -3.09 -3.80
CA HIS A 111 11.49 -2.72 -2.52
C HIS A 111 10.07 -2.14 -2.63
N SER A 112 9.54 -1.94 -3.84
CA SER A 112 8.17 -1.45 -4.06
C SER A 112 7.21 -2.53 -4.54
N LEU A 113 7.73 -3.62 -5.12
CA LEU A 113 6.94 -4.67 -5.76
C LEU A 113 7.00 -5.99 -4.98
N PRO A 114 5.88 -6.69 -4.81
CA PRO A 114 5.83 -7.88 -3.95
C PRO A 114 6.48 -9.12 -4.59
N ASN A 115 6.48 -9.21 -5.92
CA ASN A 115 7.04 -10.35 -6.66
C ASN A 115 7.53 -9.84 -8.04
N LEU A 116 8.84 -9.76 -8.22
CA LEU A 116 9.49 -9.11 -9.37
C LEU A 116 10.61 -10.00 -9.93
N LEU A 117 10.53 -10.28 -11.23
CA LEU A 117 11.54 -11.01 -11.97
C LEU A 117 12.38 -10.04 -12.81
N TYR A 118 13.70 -10.03 -12.63
CA TYR A 118 14.62 -9.30 -13.50
C TYR A 118 15.26 -10.25 -14.51
N THR A 119 15.47 -9.75 -15.73
CA THR A 119 16.32 -10.43 -16.71
C THR A 119 16.93 -9.47 -17.74
N ASP A 120 18.14 -9.75 -18.17
CA ASP A 120 18.79 -9.14 -19.34
C ASP A 120 18.88 -10.12 -20.52
N GLY A 121 18.13 -11.23 -20.47
CA GLY A 121 18.21 -12.34 -21.42
C GLY A 121 19.35 -13.33 -21.16
N ASN A 122 20.39 -12.95 -20.41
CA ASN A 122 21.51 -13.82 -20.02
C ASN A 122 21.40 -14.30 -18.57
N ALA A 123 20.85 -13.48 -17.68
CA ALA A 123 20.66 -13.80 -16.28
C ALA A 123 19.22 -13.53 -15.84
N PHE A 124 18.81 -14.19 -14.75
CA PHE A 124 17.50 -14.08 -14.15
C PHE A 124 17.65 -13.95 -12.64
N SER A 125 16.85 -13.10 -12.01
CA SER A 125 16.76 -13.06 -10.55
C SER A 125 15.32 -12.78 -10.12
N LEU A 126 14.90 -13.45 -9.04
CA LEU A 126 13.57 -13.29 -8.47
C LEU A 126 13.68 -12.51 -7.17
N TRP A 127 12.87 -11.47 -7.03
CA TRP A 127 12.79 -10.63 -5.85
C TRP A 127 11.39 -10.71 -5.26
N GLN A 128 11.30 -11.03 -3.97
CA GLN A 128 10.03 -11.09 -3.25
C GLN A 128 10.12 -10.18 -2.03
N ASP A 129 9.21 -9.22 -1.94
CA ASP A 129 9.17 -8.20 -0.88
C ASP A 129 10.50 -7.45 -0.66
N GLY A 130 11.28 -7.26 -1.73
CA GLY A 130 12.57 -6.57 -1.72
C GLY A 130 13.78 -7.46 -1.44
N GLU A 131 13.59 -8.74 -1.18
CA GLU A 131 14.66 -9.71 -0.91
C GLU A 131 14.92 -10.59 -2.13
N LEU A 132 16.20 -10.89 -2.40
CA LEU A 132 16.59 -11.82 -3.46
C LEU A 132 16.20 -13.25 -3.04
N VAL A 133 15.43 -13.92 -3.89
CA VAL A 133 15.08 -15.34 -3.73
C VAL A 133 16.21 -16.18 -4.34
N ASP A 134 16.75 -17.09 -3.51
CA ASP A 134 17.89 -17.94 -3.83
C ASP A 134 19.11 -17.15 -4.36
N SER A 135 19.51 -17.41 -5.61
CA SER A 135 20.66 -16.81 -6.28
C SER A 135 20.29 -16.39 -7.70
N VAL A 136 21.04 -15.43 -8.24
CA VAL A 136 20.95 -15.08 -9.66
C VAL A 136 21.29 -16.30 -10.52
N VAL A 137 20.41 -16.61 -11.48
CA VAL A 137 20.55 -17.74 -12.40
C VAL A 137 21.08 -17.21 -13.73
N THR A 138 22.30 -17.63 -14.12
CA THR A 138 22.93 -17.21 -15.38
C THR A 138 22.91 -18.34 -16.40
N LEU A 139 22.39 -18.06 -17.59
CA LEU A 139 22.38 -19.00 -18.71
C LEU A 139 23.80 -19.32 -19.18
N ILE A 140 23.96 -20.50 -19.78
CA ILE A 140 25.20 -20.95 -20.38
C ILE A 140 25.17 -20.55 -21.85
N GLY A 141 26.12 -19.69 -22.24
CA GLY A 141 26.14 -19.01 -23.53
C GLY A 141 25.72 -17.54 -23.38
N ASP A 142 25.73 -16.82 -24.49
CA ASP A 142 25.36 -15.41 -24.55
C ASP A 142 24.17 -15.23 -25.52
N ILE A 143 23.14 -14.52 -25.08
CA ILE A 143 21.88 -14.32 -25.79
C ILE A 143 22.06 -13.67 -27.18
N GLU A 144 23.13 -12.88 -27.35
CA GLU A 144 23.45 -12.19 -28.60
C GLU A 144 24.15 -13.13 -29.60
N SER A 145 24.85 -14.17 -29.13
CA SER A 145 25.74 -14.98 -29.99
C SER A 145 25.40 -16.48 -30.04
N ALA A 146 24.93 -17.08 -28.95
CA ALA A 146 24.75 -18.52 -28.81
C ALA A 146 23.61 -19.08 -29.69
N GLY A 147 22.54 -18.32 -29.89
CA GLY A 147 21.39 -18.77 -30.67
C GLY A 147 20.79 -20.07 -30.10
N PRO A 148 20.61 -21.13 -30.92
CA PRO A 148 20.12 -22.44 -30.45
C PRO A 148 21.00 -23.13 -29.39
N LYS A 149 22.26 -22.71 -29.23
CA LYS A 149 23.21 -23.29 -28.26
C LYS A 149 23.08 -22.68 -26.85
N LEU A 150 22.06 -21.86 -26.61
CA LEU A 150 21.80 -21.30 -25.29
C LEU A 150 21.22 -22.39 -24.38
N HIS A 151 21.77 -22.53 -23.17
CA HIS A 151 21.36 -23.56 -22.22
C HIS A 151 21.04 -22.97 -20.83
N ALA A 152 20.13 -23.61 -20.10
CA ALA A 152 19.82 -23.22 -18.73
C ALA A 152 20.69 -23.99 -17.72
N PRO A 153 21.17 -23.35 -16.65
CA PRO A 153 21.74 -24.06 -15.51
C PRO A 153 20.62 -24.77 -14.70
N PRO A 154 21.00 -25.67 -13.78
CA PRO A 154 20.08 -26.17 -12.76
C PRO A 154 19.53 -24.99 -11.95
N GLY A 155 18.21 -24.83 -11.87
CA GLY A 155 17.53 -23.80 -11.07
C GLY A 155 16.64 -22.83 -11.84
N LEU A 156 16.80 -22.67 -13.15
CA LEU A 156 15.96 -21.74 -13.94
C LEU A 156 14.47 -22.10 -13.83
N LEU A 157 14.12 -23.38 -13.97
CA LEU A 157 12.73 -23.82 -13.87
C LEU A 157 12.15 -23.58 -12.48
N GLY A 158 12.92 -23.86 -11.42
CA GLY A 158 12.50 -23.61 -10.05
C GLY A 158 12.29 -22.12 -9.74
N LEU A 159 13.08 -21.24 -10.36
CA LEU A 159 12.91 -19.79 -10.27
C LEU A 159 11.58 -19.34 -10.89
N PHE A 160 11.26 -19.80 -12.11
CA PHE A 160 9.97 -19.48 -12.74
C PHE A 160 8.79 -20.12 -12.02
N GLU A 161 8.95 -21.32 -11.47
CA GLU A 161 7.93 -21.95 -10.65
C GLU A 161 7.61 -21.11 -9.39
N LYS A 162 8.64 -20.66 -8.66
CA LYS A 162 8.47 -19.77 -7.50
C LYS A 162 7.82 -18.44 -7.87
N PHE A 163 8.17 -17.88 -9.03
CA PHE A 163 7.55 -16.65 -9.53
C PHE A 163 6.08 -16.86 -9.87
N LEU A 164 5.74 -17.89 -10.66
CA LEU A 164 4.38 -18.15 -11.15
C LEU A 164 3.42 -18.66 -10.07
N ARG A 165 3.94 -19.31 -9.03
CA ARG A 165 3.15 -19.81 -7.88
C ARG A 165 3.08 -18.83 -6.71
N TRP A 166 3.54 -17.59 -6.88
CA TRP A 166 3.57 -16.64 -5.79
C TRP A 166 2.15 -16.29 -5.28
N GLU A 167 2.01 -16.31 -3.96
CA GLU A 167 0.82 -15.89 -3.23
C GLU A 167 1.21 -14.87 -2.16
N PRO A 168 0.35 -13.86 -1.87
CA PRO A 168 0.59 -12.93 -0.78
C PRO A 168 0.73 -13.64 0.57
N ILE A 169 1.74 -13.26 1.35
CA ILE A 169 1.94 -13.78 2.70
C ILE A 169 1.17 -12.87 3.67
N PRO A 170 0.16 -13.39 4.41
CA PRO A 170 -0.58 -12.60 5.39
C PRO A 170 0.35 -12.01 6.48
N PRO A 171 0.33 -10.69 6.71
CA PRO A 171 1.09 -10.09 7.79
C PRO A 171 0.57 -10.58 9.16
N ARG A 172 1.51 -10.82 10.09
CA ARG A 172 1.20 -11.37 11.42
C ARG A 172 1.27 -10.32 12.54
N THR A 173 1.93 -9.21 12.29
CA THR A 173 2.12 -8.11 13.24
C THR A 173 1.80 -6.76 12.62
N ALA A 174 1.57 -5.73 13.44
CA ALA A 174 1.35 -4.35 12.97
C ALA A 174 2.55 -3.84 12.15
N LYS A 175 3.77 -4.19 12.57
CA LYS A 175 5.00 -3.84 11.87
C LYS A 175 5.14 -4.52 10.51
N ASP A 176 4.72 -5.78 10.39
CA ASP A 176 4.69 -6.47 9.09
C ASP A 176 3.68 -5.82 8.17
N LEU A 177 2.49 -5.52 8.68
CA LEU A 177 1.44 -4.82 7.93
C LEU A 177 1.93 -3.44 7.47
N ALA A 178 2.55 -2.66 8.36
CA ALA A 178 3.13 -1.35 8.05
C ALA A 178 4.11 -1.43 6.89
N ARG A 179 5.03 -2.42 6.92
CA ARG A 179 6.00 -2.61 5.85
C ARG A 179 5.32 -2.96 4.52
N VAL A 180 4.40 -3.92 4.51
CA VAL A 180 3.67 -4.34 3.30
C VAL A 180 2.84 -3.17 2.73
N SER A 181 2.05 -2.52 3.58
CA SER A 181 1.20 -1.39 3.18
C SER A 181 2.01 -0.21 2.68
N ALA A 182 3.15 0.13 3.30
CA ALA A 182 4.00 1.23 2.87
C ALA A 182 4.54 1.01 1.45
N ARG A 183 5.00 -0.20 1.12
CA ARG A 183 5.47 -0.53 -0.23
C ARG A 183 4.38 -0.33 -1.29
N LEU A 184 3.21 -0.92 -1.04
CA LEU A 184 2.08 -0.86 -1.97
C LEU A 184 1.49 0.56 -2.08
N CYS A 185 1.51 1.33 -0.99
CA CYS A 185 1.11 2.73 -1.01
C CYS A 185 2.06 3.56 -1.88
N ARG A 186 3.38 3.31 -1.85
CA ARG A 186 4.32 3.99 -2.76
C ARG A 186 4.07 3.62 -4.20
N LEU A 187 3.82 2.34 -4.49
CA LEU A 187 3.46 1.89 -5.84
C LEU A 187 2.25 2.68 -6.39
N LEU A 188 1.18 2.79 -5.60
CA LEU A 188 0.00 3.57 -5.99
C LEU A 188 0.31 5.06 -6.14
N ARG A 189 1.05 5.67 -5.22
CA ARG A 189 1.45 7.08 -5.29
C ARG A 189 2.25 7.37 -6.56
N ASP A 190 3.22 6.52 -6.87
CA ASP A 190 4.10 6.70 -8.00
C ASP A 190 3.31 6.55 -9.31
N GLU A 191 2.37 5.61 -9.37
CA GLU A 191 1.45 5.45 -10.51
C GLU A 191 0.53 6.67 -10.71
N VAL A 192 -0.05 7.20 -9.63
CA VAL A 192 -0.87 8.43 -9.68
C VAL A 192 -0.02 9.62 -10.15
N THR A 193 1.21 9.74 -9.65
CA THR A 193 2.15 10.81 -10.03
C THR A 193 2.46 10.78 -11.52
N GLU A 194 2.75 9.59 -12.06
CA GLU A 194 2.99 9.39 -13.48
C GLU A 194 1.77 9.79 -14.32
N GLN A 195 0.58 9.33 -13.93
CA GLN A 195 -0.64 9.58 -14.69
C GLN A 195 -1.06 11.06 -14.68
N LEU A 196 -0.74 11.80 -13.62
CA LEU A 196 -0.89 13.27 -13.59
C LEU A 196 0.12 13.94 -14.53
N ALA A 197 1.36 13.47 -14.59
CA ALA A 197 2.35 13.99 -15.54
C ALA A 197 1.95 13.74 -17.00
N LEU A 198 1.29 12.60 -17.28
CA LEU A 198 0.68 12.26 -18.56
C LEU A 198 -0.65 12.99 -18.82
N LYS A 199 -1.11 13.82 -17.88
CA LYS A 199 -2.37 14.57 -17.95
C LYS A 199 -3.58 13.69 -18.19
N SER A 200 -3.63 12.53 -17.52
CA SER A 200 -4.84 11.69 -17.49
C SER A 200 -6.03 12.54 -17.06
N GLU A 201 -7.04 12.66 -17.93
CA GLU A 201 -8.16 13.57 -17.75
C GLU A 201 -8.90 13.28 -16.43
N ALA A 202 -9.16 11.99 -16.17
CA ALA A 202 -9.93 11.56 -15.01
C ALA A 202 -9.21 11.83 -13.69
N LEU A 203 -7.88 11.61 -13.62
CA LEU A 203 -7.09 11.92 -12.41
C LEU A 203 -6.82 13.42 -12.25
N THR A 204 -6.62 14.13 -13.36
CA THR A 204 -6.41 15.59 -13.34
C THR A 204 -7.67 16.30 -12.84
N SER A 205 -8.86 15.91 -13.32
CA SER A 205 -10.13 16.46 -12.83
C SER A 205 -10.33 16.15 -11.34
N LEU A 206 -10.07 14.91 -10.94
CA LEU A 206 -10.18 14.52 -9.52
C LEU A 206 -9.22 15.33 -8.63
N ALA A 207 -8.00 15.59 -9.09
CA ALA A 207 -7.03 16.43 -8.37
C ALA A 207 -7.53 17.87 -8.20
N VAL A 208 -8.14 18.44 -9.25
CA VAL A 208 -8.74 19.78 -9.20
C VAL A 208 -9.88 19.84 -8.17
N ASP A 209 -10.77 18.85 -8.18
CA ASP A 209 -11.90 18.81 -7.25
C ASP A 209 -11.42 18.59 -5.81
N TRP A 210 -10.45 17.70 -5.60
CA TRP A 210 -9.83 17.48 -4.30
C TRP A 210 -9.20 18.75 -3.72
N ARG A 211 -8.50 19.53 -4.56
CA ARG A 211 -7.93 20.83 -4.15
C ARG A 211 -9.01 21.82 -3.75
N LYS A 212 -10.05 21.96 -4.57
CA LYS A 212 -11.15 22.89 -4.29
C LYS A 212 -11.89 22.56 -3.00
N LEU A 213 -12.12 21.27 -2.73
CA LEU A 213 -12.98 20.82 -1.64
C LEU A 213 -12.24 20.62 -0.33
N LEU A 214 -10.98 20.14 -0.36
CA LEU A 214 -10.29 19.65 0.83
C LEU A 214 -8.96 20.37 1.08
N PHE A 215 -8.13 20.56 0.05
CA PHE A 215 -6.77 21.10 0.22
C PHE A 215 -6.38 22.07 -0.90
N PRO A 216 -6.79 23.36 -0.83
CA PRO A 216 -6.57 24.34 -1.90
C PRO A 216 -5.10 24.53 -2.31
N GLU A 217 -4.18 24.36 -1.36
CA GLU A 217 -2.73 24.55 -1.55
C GLU A 217 -1.99 23.26 -1.97
N ALA A 218 -2.70 22.13 -2.14
CA ALA A 218 -2.05 20.86 -2.48
C ALA A 218 -1.55 20.87 -3.93
N ASN A 219 -0.25 20.67 -4.13
CA ASN A 219 0.32 20.42 -5.46
C ASN A 219 0.07 18.96 -5.92
N ASP A 220 0.52 18.59 -7.12
CA ASP A 220 0.32 17.23 -7.67
C ASP A 220 0.94 16.15 -6.78
N LYS A 221 2.13 16.42 -6.21
CA LYS A 221 2.81 15.48 -5.30
C LYS A 221 2.00 15.25 -4.02
N THR A 222 1.50 16.33 -3.41
CA THR A 222 0.67 16.25 -2.20
C THR A 222 -0.66 15.54 -2.49
N PHE A 223 -1.26 15.78 -3.66
CA PHE A 223 -2.46 15.07 -4.08
C PHE A 223 -2.21 13.57 -4.29
N ALA A 224 -1.15 13.19 -5.03
CA ALA A 224 -0.82 11.80 -5.28
C ALA A 224 -0.54 11.03 -3.99
N ASP A 225 0.16 11.66 -3.05
CA ASP A 225 0.43 11.10 -1.73
C ASP A 225 -0.85 10.91 -0.90
N GLY A 226 -1.70 11.94 -0.83
CA GLY A 226 -2.99 11.88 -0.15
C GLY A 226 -3.92 10.83 -0.76
N TYR A 227 -3.97 10.73 -2.08
CA TYR A 227 -4.72 9.71 -2.82
C TYR A 227 -4.29 8.31 -2.40
N ALA A 228 -2.98 8.04 -2.47
CA ALA A 228 -2.45 6.70 -2.22
C ALA A 228 -2.66 6.26 -0.76
N GLN A 229 -2.44 7.16 0.19
CA GLN A 229 -2.72 6.91 1.59
C GLN A 229 -4.21 6.65 1.81
N ALA A 230 -5.11 7.46 1.21
CA ALA A 230 -6.55 7.30 1.37
C ALA A 230 -7.10 5.99 0.87
N VAL A 231 -6.68 5.56 -0.32
CA VAL A 231 -7.08 4.25 -0.84
C VAL A 231 -6.51 3.14 0.04
N THR A 232 -5.23 3.21 0.42
CA THR A 232 -4.58 2.18 1.24
C THR A 232 -5.25 2.00 2.60
N PHE A 233 -5.47 3.09 3.34
CA PHE A 233 -6.13 3.03 4.64
C PHE A 233 -7.61 2.67 4.54
N GLY A 234 -8.31 3.11 3.49
CA GLY A 234 -9.69 2.67 3.24
C GLY A 234 -9.80 1.16 3.07
N LEU A 235 -8.90 0.54 2.31
CA LEU A 235 -8.86 -0.90 2.13
C LEU A 235 -8.48 -1.64 3.41
N LEU A 236 -7.48 -1.15 4.15
CA LEU A 236 -7.12 -1.74 5.44
C LEU A 236 -8.27 -1.63 6.45
N MET A 237 -9.02 -0.53 6.43
CA MET A 237 -10.19 -0.33 7.28
C MET A 237 -11.27 -1.37 7.00
N ALA A 238 -11.50 -1.63 5.71
CA ALA A 238 -12.41 -2.68 5.28
C ALA A 238 -11.97 -4.04 5.82
N ARG A 239 -10.68 -4.37 5.74
CA ARG A 239 -10.13 -5.61 6.32
C ARG A 239 -10.27 -5.67 7.85
N ALA A 240 -10.06 -4.55 8.54
CA ALA A 240 -10.25 -4.48 9.98
C ALA A 240 -11.70 -4.77 10.41
N LYS A 241 -12.67 -4.43 9.55
CA LYS A 241 -14.11 -4.73 9.72
C LYS A 241 -14.55 -6.07 9.12
N GLY A 242 -13.62 -6.87 8.60
CA GLY A 242 -13.91 -8.19 8.02
C GLY A 242 -14.46 -8.17 6.59
N ILE A 243 -14.50 -7.01 5.94
CA ILE A 243 -14.98 -6.85 4.55
C ILE A 243 -13.93 -7.40 3.58
N ARG A 244 -14.34 -8.25 2.64
CA ARG A 244 -13.45 -8.79 1.59
C ARG A 244 -13.26 -7.77 0.46
N LEU A 245 -12.01 -7.50 0.10
CA LEU A 245 -11.66 -6.54 -0.94
C LEU A 245 -11.89 -7.11 -2.35
N ALA A 246 -11.85 -8.43 -2.49
CA ALA A 246 -12.16 -9.12 -3.75
C ALA A 246 -13.59 -8.83 -4.26
N ALA A 247 -14.48 -8.28 -3.44
CA ALA A 247 -15.83 -7.85 -3.83
C ALA A 247 -15.86 -6.55 -4.66
N GLY A 248 -14.73 -5.87 -4.81
CA GLY A 248 -14.58 -4.64 -5.60
C GLY A 248 -14.82 -3.36 -4.81
N PHE A 249 -14.24 -2.25 -5.28
CA PHE A 249 -14.21 -0.97 -4.57
C PHE A 249 -15.59 -0.40 -4.23
N GLU A 250 -16.57 -0.54 -5.13
CA GLU A 250 -17.94 -0.06 -4.90
C GLU A 250 -18.57 -0.77 -3.68
N THR A 251 -18.47 -2.10 -3.63
CA THR A 251 -18.97 -2.90 -2.50
C THR A 251 -18.24 -2.56 -1.22
N VAL A 252 -16.90 -2.46 -1.27
CA VAL A 252 -16.10 -2.09 -0.10
C VAL A 252 -16.50 -0.71 0.44
N ALA A 253 -16.64 0.29 -0.42
CA ALA A 253 -17.03 1.64 -0.02
C ALA A 253 -18.46 1.69 0.54
N ARG A 254 -19.40 0.94 -0.07
CA ARG A 254 -20.79 0.83 0.41
C ARG A 254 -20.85 0.18 1.79
N GLU A 255 -20.09 -0.88 2.04
CA GLU A 255 -20.05 -1.57 3.34
C GLU A 255 -19.30 -0.76 4.42
N LEU A 256 -18.37 0.12 4.05
CA LEU A 256 -17.71 1.03 4.98
C LEU A 256 -18.57 2.23 5.40
N SER A 257 -19.39 2.75 4.47
CA SER A 257 -20.21 3.95 4.66
C SER A 257 -21.00 4.04 5.99
N PRO A 258 -21.64 2.96 6.50
CA PRO A 258 -22.42 3.02 7.74
C PRO A 258 -21.61 3.28 9.01
N THR A 259 -20.28 3.10 8.96
CA THR A 259 -19.42 3.11 10.14
C THR A 259 -18.22 4.06 10.04
N SER A 260 -17.97 4.62 8.86
CA SER A 260 -16.85 5.53 8.58
C SER A 260 -17.28 6.50 7.48
N SER A 261 -17.91 7.62 7.87
CA SER A 261 -18.52 8.55 6.92
C SER A 261 -17.48 9.29 6.06
N LEU A 262 -16.22 9.40 6.51
CA LEU A 262 -15.17 10.12 5.79
C LEU A 262 -14.26 9.18 5.01
N ILE A 263 -13.71 8.12 5.61
CA ILE A 263 -12.88 7.12 4.91
C ILE A 263 -13.70 6.38 3.85
N GLY A 264 -14.94 5.99 4.17
CA GLY A 264 -15.81 5.33 3.21
C GLY A 264 -16.17 6.26 2.03
N ALA A 265 -16.47 7.53 2.31
CA ALA A 265 -16.75 8.52 1.29
C ALA A 265 -15.51 8.91 0.46
N ALA A 266 -14.34 9.02 1.09
CA ALA A 266 -13.08 9.29 0.40
C ALA A 266 -12.69 8.10 -0.50
N LEU A 267 -12.73 6.87 0.02
CA LEU A 267 -12.48 5.68 -0.78
C LEU A 267 -13.44 5.62 -1.97
N ARG A 268 -14.73 5.88 -1.74
CA ARG A 268 -15.71 5.97 -2.83
C ARG A 268 -15.30 7.04 -3.84
N LEU A 269 -15.14 8.29 -3.43
CA LEU A 269 -14.81 9.41 -4.34
C LEU A 269 -13.56 9.13 -5.18
N LEU A 270 -12.53 8.55 -4.56
CA LEU A 270 -11.25 8.27 -5.21
C LEU A 270 -11.31 7.06 -6.16
N THR A 271 -12.31 6.19 -6.00
CA THR A 271 -12.42 4.94 -6.77
C THR A 271 -13.73 4.81 -7.57
N ASP A 272 -14.71 5.71 -7.47
CA ASP A 272 -16.03 5.59 -8.15
C ASP A 272 -15.90 5.65 -9.68
N ASN A 273 -14.85 6.29 -10.18
CA ASN A 273 -14.64 6.47 -11.61
C ASN A 273 -13.95 5.24 -12.23
N ALA A 274 -14.66 4.52 -13.11
CA ALA A 274 -14.14 3.36 -13.83
C ALA A 274 -12.90 3.67 -14.68
N ALA A 275 -12.78 4.89 -15.23
CA ALA A 275 -11.59 5.32 -15.97
C ALA A 275 -10.37 5.48 -15.05
N ASN A 276 -10.56 5.99 -13.82
CA ASN A 276 -9.48 6.03 -12.82
C ASN A 276 -9.05 4.63 -12.42
N GLN A 277 -10.01 3.72 -12.14
CA GLN A 277 -9.70 2.33 -11.81
C GLN A 277 -8.97 1.62 -12.96
N ALA A 278 -9.37 1.87 -14.21
CA ALA A 278 -8.69 1.30 -15.38
C ALA A 278 -7.27 1.86 -15.54
N THR A 279 -7.09 3.17 -15.32
CA THR A 279 -5.80 3.86 -15.39
C THR A 279 -4.83 3.35 -14.32
N LEU A 280 -5.34 3.06 -13.12
CA LEU A 280 -4.56 2.61 -11.97
C LEU A 280 -4.70 1.10 -11.69
N LYS A 281 -5.14 0.33 -12.70
CA LYS A 281 -5.55 -1.08 -12.53
C LYS A 281 -4.45 -1.94 -11.91
N THR A 282 -3.20 -1.65 -12.25
CA THR A 282 -2.04 -2.41 -11.81
C THR A 282 -1.76 -2.21 -10.32
N SER A 283 -1.55 -0.98 -9.85
CA SER A 283 -1.37 -0.72 -8.40
C SER A 283 -2.60 -1.07 -7.59
N LEU A 284 -3.80 -0.70 -8.02
CA LEU A 284 -5.05 -1.00 -7.31
C LEU A 284 -5.30 -2.51 -7.21
N GLY A 285 -5.05 -3.26 -8.28
CA GLY A 285 -5.15 -4.72 -8.30
C GLY A 285 -4.14 -5.39 -7.36
N THR A 286 -2.90 -4.90 -7.37
CA THR A 286 -1.83 -5.38 -6.46
C THR A 286 -2.19 -5.12 -5.00
N LEU A 287 -2.58 -3.89 -4.70
CA LEU A 287 -2.97 -3.43 -3.38
C LEU A 287 -4.15 -4.27 -2.86
N THR A 288 -5.19 -4.45 -3.68
CA THR A 288 -6.36 -5.26 -3.35
C THR A 288 -5.97 -6.70 -3.05
N ARG A 289 -5.22 -7.37 -3.93
CA ARG A 289 -4.83 -8.78 -3.76
C ARG A 289 -4.01 -9.02 -2.50
N VAL A 290 -3.01 -8.16 -2.24
CA VAL A 290 -2.14 -8.33 -1.07
C VAL A 290 -2.87 -7.99 0.22
N LEU A 291 -3.63 -6.89 0.25
CA LEU A 291 -4.35 -6.49 1.45
C LEU A 291 -5.54 -7.43 1.76
N ASP A 292 -6.12 -8.11 0.78
CA ASP A 292 -7.22 -9.06 1.03
C ASP A 292 -6.78 -10.24 1.91
N ALA A 293 -5.49 -10.62 1.83
CA ALA A 293 -4.88 -11.66 2.65
C ALA A 293 -4.71 -11.24 4.14
N VAL A 294 -4.88 -9.95 4.47
CA VAL A 294 -4.75 -9.45 5.85
C VAL A 294 -5.84 -10.04 6.74
N HIS A 295 -5.43 -10.56 7.90
CA HIS A 295 -6.33 -11.03 8.95
C HIS A 295 -6.19 -10.17 10.21
N TRP A 296 -7.07 -9.19 10.35
CA TRP A 296 -6.98 -8.18 11.42
C TRP A 296 -6.97 -8.76 12.84
N PRO A 297 -7.77 -9.78 13.22
CA PRO A 297 -7.71 -10.35 14.56
C PRO A 297 -6.34 -10.91 14.95
N THR A 298 -5.57 -11.46 14.00
CA THR A 298 -4.20 -11.92 14.26
C THR A 298 -3.27 -10.76 14.59
N ILE A 299 -3.45 -9.63 13.91
CA ILE A 299 -2.60 -8.44 14.04
C ILE A 299 -2.95 -7.67 15.31
N SER A 300 -4.24 -7.42 15.54
CA SER A 300 -4.72 -6.64 16.67
C SER A 300 -4.63 -7.39 17.99
N LYS A 301 -4.74 -8.72 17.97
CA LYS A 301 -4.79 -9.56 19.18
C LYS A 301 -5.86 -9.07 20.16
N GLY A 302 -6.97 -8.52 19.64
CA GLY A 302 -8.06 -7.95 20.44
C GLY A 302 -7.74 -6.59 21.06
N ARG A 303 -6.63 -5.93 20.71
CA ARG A 303 -6.25 -4.60 21.22
C ARG A 303 -6.68 -3.52 20.22
N PRO A 304 -7.64 -2.64 20.57
CA PRO A 304 -8.06 -1.54 19.68
C PRO A 304 -6.90 -0.60 19.31
N GLU A 305 -5.93 -0.44 20.20
CA GLU A 305 -4.76 0.43 20.03
C GLU A 305 -3.81 -0.04 18.92
N ALA A 306 -3.93 -1.29 18.47
CA ALA A 306 -3.10 -1.87 17.40
C ALA A 306 -3.11 -1.03 16.11
N TRP A 307 -4.21 -0.34 15.84
CA TRP A 307 -4.34 0.54 14.68
C TRP A 307 -3.49 1.82 14.81
N LEU A 308 -3.34 2.33 16.03
CA LEU A 308 -2.55 3.53 16.31
C LEU A 308 -1.05 3.24 16.13
N TYR A 309 -0.58 2.11 16.67
CA TYR A 309 0.79 1.66 16.47
C TYR A 309 1.10 1.37 15.01
N PHE A 310 0.16 0.74 14.29
CA PHE A 310 0.29 0.49 12.87
C PHE A 310 0.49 1.79 12.06
N TYR A 311 -0.26 2.85 12.35
CA TYR A 311 -0.14 4.11 11.60
C TYR A 311 1.23 4.77 11.80
N GLU A 312 1.76 4.76 13.03
CA GLU A 312 3.11 5.25 13.31
C GLU A 312 4.18 4.41 12.58
N ASP A 313 4.12 3.08 12.72
CA ASP A 313 5.03 2.15 12.04
C ASP A 313 4.95 2.33 10.50
N PHE A 314 3.74 2.53 9.98
CA PHE A 314 3.49 2.77 8.55
C PHE A 314 4.19 4.03 8.09
N LEU A 315 3.97 5.17 8.75
CA LEU A 315 4.59 6.43 8.35
C LEU A 315 6.11 6.41 8.54
N GLU A 316 6.61 5.70 9.55
CA GLU A 316 8.06 5.54 9.73
C GLU A 316 8.69 4.84 8.52
N VAL A 317 8.04 3.80 8.00
CA VAL A 317 8.52 3.10 6.80
C VAL A 317 8.22 3.93 5.55
N TYR A 318 6.99 4.41 5.38
CA TYR A 318 6.48 5.05 4.17
C TYR A 318 7.16 6.40 3.89
N ASP A 319 7.15 7.31 4.86
CA ASP A 319 7.74 8.65 4.81
C ASP A 319 8.07 9.17 6.22
N ASN A 320 9.25 8.80 6.73
CA ASN A 320 9.69 9.21 8.07
C ASN A 320 9.89 10.73 8.20
N ALA A 321 10.13 11.44 7.09
CA ALA A 321 10.24 12.90 7.12
C ALA A 321 8.86 13.52 7.34
N LEU A 322 7.85 13.02 6.62
CA LEU A 322 6.46 13.41 6.83
C LEU A 322 6.01 13.09 8.26
N ARG A 323 6.29 11.88 8.76
CA ARG A 323 5.97 11.49 10.15
C ARG A 323 6.50 12.50 11.18
N LYS A 324 7.75 12.91 11.03
CA LYS A 324 8.40 13.90 11.91
C LYS A 324 7.77 15.28 11.77
N LEU A 325 7.43 15.68 10.55
CA LEU A 325 6.83 16.98 10.24
C LEU A 325 5.40 17.08 10.81
N THR A 326 4.61 16.02 10.70
CA THR A 326 3.21 15.96 11.16
C THR A 326 3.10 15.66 12.65
N GLY A 327 4.20 15.23 13.30
CA GLY A 327 4.18 14.84 14.70
C GLY A 327 3.34 13.59 14.96
N SER A 328 3.23 12.69 13.96
CA SER A 328 2.44 11.46 14.06
C SER A 328 3.17 10.44 14.94
N TYR A 329 3.11 10.67 16.24
CA TYR A 329 3.65 9.83 17.31
C TYR A 329 2.53 9.32 18.20
N TYR A 330 2.57 8.05 18.55
CA TYR A 330 1.70 7.50 19.56
C TYR A 330 2.20 7.86 20.97
N THR A 331 1.37 8.58 21.72
CA THR A 331 1.64 8.79 23.15
C THR A 331 1.18 7.56 23.94
N SER A 332 2.05 7.01 24.79
CA SER A 332 1.75 5.76 25.51
C SER A 332 0.53 5.89 26.44
N PRO A 333 -0.26 4.81 26.64
CA PRO A 333 -1.43 4.83 27.52
C PRO A 333 -1.11 5.26 28.95
N GLU A 334 0.09 4.94 29.44
CA GLU A 334 0.52 5.25 30.79
C GLU A 334 0.70 6.76 30.97
N VAL A 335 1.33 7.42 29.99
CA VAL A 335 1.50 8.89 29.98
C VAL A 335 0.16 9.58 29.83
N VAL A 336 -0.65 9.16 28.85
CA VAL A 336 -1.99 9.72 28.63
C VAL A 336 -2.84 9.55 29.88
N GLY A 337 -2.88 8.34 30.44
CA GLY A 337 -3.64 8.05 31.66
C GLY A 337 -3.18 8.89 32.85
N ALA A 338 -1.87 9.06 33.05
CA ALA A 338 -1.35 9.91 34.13
C ALA A 338 -1.76 11.37 33.96
N MET A 339 -1.66 11.92 32.76
CA MET A 339 -2.03 13.31 32.48
C MET A 339 -3.54 13.54 32.61
N VAL A 340 -4.35 12.63 32.08
CA VAL A 340 -5.82 12.69 32.20
C VAL A 340 -6.24 12.62 33.68
N ARG A 341 -5.65 11.72 34.47
CA ARG A 341 -5.92 11.63 35.92
C ARG A 341 -5.54 12.92 36.65
N LEU A 342 -4.36 13.47 36.36
CA LEU A 342 -3.91 14.70 36.99
C LEU A 342 -4.85 15.88 36.70
N VAL A 343 -5.32 16.01 35.46
CA VAL A 343 -6.31 17.03 35.08
C VAL A 343 -7.63 16.82 35.84
N ASP A 344 -8.13 15.59 35.90
CA ASP A 344 -9.34 15.24 36.66
C ASP A 344 -9.21 15.59 38.16
N GLU A 345 -8.08 15.27 38.78
CA GLU A 345 -7.79 15.58 40.18
C GLU A 345 -7.74 17.09 40.44
N VAL A 346 -7.09 17.85 39.54
CA VAL A 346 -7.03 19.31 39.64
C VAL A 346 -8.42 19.94 39.53
N LEU A 347 -9.26 19.47 38.60
CA LEU A 347 -10.64 19.94 38.45
C LEU A 347 -11.47 19.68 39.72
N ARG A 348 -11.30 18.52 40.36
CA ARG A 348 -11.98 18.15 41.61
C ARG A 348 -11.45 18.89 42.84
N SER A 349 -10.24 19.43 42.77
CA SER A 349 -9.63 20.14 43.89
C SER A 349 -10.42 21.40 44.28
N PRO A 350 -10.24 21.93 45.51
CA PRO A 350 -10.89 23.17 45.95
C PRO A 350 -10.59 24.39 45.07
N ARG A 351 -9.55 24.34 44.22
CA ARG A 351 -9.22 25.43 43.30
C ARG A 351 -10.28 25.64 42.21
N PHE A 352 -10.88 24.55 41.74
CA PHE A 352 -11.85 24.58 40.63
C PHE A 352 -13.24 24.09 41.06
N GLY A 353 -13.33 23.27 42.12
CA GLY A 353 -14.59 22.85 42.74
C GLY A 353 -15.48 22.00 41.84
N GLN A 354 -14.95 21.41 40.75
CA GLN A 354 -15.72 20.57 39.85
C GLN A 354 -15.75 19.14 40.39
N HIS A 355 -16.70 18.83 41.27
CA HIS A 355 -16.76 17.53 41.95
C HIS A 355 -16.87 16.32 41.02
N ALA A 356 -17.50 16.49 39.85
CA ALA A 356 -17.58 15.48 38.79
C ALA A 356 -16.31 15.42 37.90
N GLY A 357 -15.30 16.27 38.16
CA GLY A 357 -14.05 16.31 37.42
C GLY A 357 -14.26 16.56 35.93
N LEU A 358 -13.66 15.73 35.09
CA LEU A 358 -13.82 15.76 33.63
C LEU A 358 -15.26 15.49 33.16
N ALA A 359 -16.10 14.88 34.00
CA ALA A 359 -17.51 14.63 33.69
C ALA A 359 -18.44 15.81 34.04
N ALA A 360 -17.90 16.90 34.59
CA ALA A 360 -18.71 18.07 34.94
C ALA A 360 -19.28 18.76 33.69
N PRO A 361 -20.58 19.10 33.64
CA PRO A 361 -21.21 19.75 32.47
C PRO A 361 -20.63 21.11 32.09
N THR A 362 -19.95 21.76 33.02
CA THR A 362 -19.30 23.07 32.88
C THR A 362 -17.88 22.96 32.31
N VAL A 363 -17.34 21.75 32.15
CA VAL A 363 -15.98 21.52 31.63
C VAL A 363 -16.04 21.25 30.13
N THR A 364 -15.37 22.11 29.36
CA THR A 364 -15.20 21.96 27.91
C THR A 364 -13.78 21.50 27.61
N LEU A 365 -13.66 20.49 26.73
CA LEU A 365 -12.37 19.94 26.31
C LEU A 365 -12.01 20.45 24.92
N ALA A 366 -10.77 20.86 24.76
CA ALA A 366 -10.19 21.20 23.47
C ALA A 366 -8.85 20.48 23.31
N ALA A 367 -8.68 19.77 22.20
CA ALA A 367 -7.43 19.15 21.80
C ALA A 367 -6.98 19.81 20.47
N PRO A 368 -6.14 20.87 20.50
CA PRO A 368 -5.74 21.60 19.30
C PRO A 368 -4.90 20.78 18.31
N ALA A 369 -4.22 19.76 18.81
CA ALA A 369 -3.46 18.78 18.03
C ALA A 369 -3.81 17.39 18.56
N PRO A 370 -4.99 16.85 18.21
CA PRO A 370 -5.43 15.58 18.77
C PRO A 370 -4.56 14.42 18.29
N GLY A 371 -3.86 14.58 17.15
CA GLY A 371 -3.11 13.51 16.50
C GLY A 371 -3.99 12.28 16.35
N THR A 372 -3.49 11.12 16.78
CA THR A 372 -4.22 9.85 16.83
C THR A 372 -5.39 9.81 17.81
N GLY A 373 -5.68 10.91 18.52
CA GLY A 373 -6.82 11.06 19.41
C GLY A 373 -6.64 10.45 20.80
N THR A 374 -5.43 10.02 21.16
CA THR A 374 -5.20 9.23 22.38
C THR A 374 -5.64 9.96 23.65
N TYR A 375 -5.45 11.28 23.73
CA TYR A 375 -5.94 12.08 24.87
C TYR A 375 -7.46 12.18 24.91
N VAL A 376 -8.12 12.35 23.76
CA VAL A 376 -9.59 12.38 23.69
C VAL A 376 -10.16 11.06 24.19
N LEU A 377 -9.63 9.93 23.69
CA LEU A 377 -10.03 8.60 24.14
C LEU A 377 -9.76 8.38 25.64
N GLY A 378 -8.60 8.81 26.13
CA GLY A 378 -8.25 8.73 27.56
C GLY A 378 -9.24 9.50 28.44
N VAL A 379 -9.63 10.71 28.03
CA VAL A 379 -10.63 11.51 28.74
C VAL A 379 -12.01 10.84 28.68
N LEU A 380 -12.45 10.34 27.53
CA LEU A 380 -13.73 9.65 27.41
C LEU A 380 -13.79 8.39 28.30
N ARG A 381 -12.70 7.61 28.38
CA ARG A 381 -12.57 6.47 29.29
C ARG A 381 -12.71 6.93 30.76
N LYS A 382 -12.03 8.01 31.16
CA LYS A 382 -12.12 8.56 32.53
C LYS A 382 -13.50 9.10 32.88
N ILE A 383 -14.19 9.75 31.93
CA ILE A 383 -15.58 10.19 32.10
C ILE A 383 -16.48 8.97 32.29
N ALA A 384 -16.35 7.95 31.45
CA ALA A 384 -17.14 6.72 31.56
C ALA A 384 -16.91 5.99 32.89
N GLU A 385 -15.68 5.92 33.38
CA GLU A 385 -15.35 5.39 34.71
C GLU A 385 -16.03 6.17 35.84
N THR A 386 -16.01 7.51 35.75
CA THR A 386 -16.64 8.39 36.76
C THR A 386 -18.15 8.16 36.79
N VAL A 387 -18.81 8.18 35.63
CA VAL A 387 -20.27 7.97 35.53
C VAL A 387 -20.67 6.59 36.02
N LYS A 388 -19.92 5.53 35.68
CA LYS A 388 -20.18 4.18 36.20
C LYS A 388 -20.02 4.11 37.72
N GLY A 389 -18.99 4.75 38.28
CA GLY A 389 -18.79 4.83 39.73
C GLY A 389 -19.97 5.50 40.43
N ASP A 390 -20.48 6.60 39.86
CA ASP A 390 -21.61 7.35 40.39
C ASP A 390 -22.94 6.59 40.24
N GLU A 391 -23.18 5.89 39.13
CA GLU A 391 -24.35 5.02 38.92
C GLU A 391 -24.37 3.85 39.93
N VAL A 392 -23.22 3.23 40.17
CA VAL A 392 -23.08 2.14 41.16
C VAL A 392 -23.28 2.67 42.58
N ALA A 393 -22.77 3.86 42.90
CA ALA A 393 -22.96 4.50 44.20
C ALA A 393 -24.40 5.00 44.44
N SER A 394 -25.13 5.34 43.37
CA SER A 394 -26.50 5.87 43.43
C SER A 394 -27.60 4.82 43.21
N GLY A 395 -27.25 3.58 42.83
CA GLY A 395 -28.20 2.49 42.57
C GLY A 395 -29.09 2.70 41.33
N ALA A 396 -28.77 3.68 40.49
CA ALA A 396 -29.57 4.03 39.31
C ALA A 396 -28.99 3.40 38.04
N ALA A 397 -29.74 2.49 37.42
CA ALA A 397 -29.40 1.97 36.11
C ALA A 397 -29.75 2.98 35.00
N THR A 398 -28.87 3.08 34.00
CA THR A 398 -29.01 3.70 32.66
C THR A 398 -28.99 5.23 32.56
N ARG A 399 -27.85 5.80 32.12
CA ARG A 399 -27.81 6.90 31.11
C ARG A 399 -26.48 7.08 30.33
N ALA A 400 -25.63 6.06 30.26
CA ALA A 400 -24.26 6.17 29.75
C ALA A 400 -24.05 6.44 28.23
N SER A 401 -25.09 6.52 27.39
CA SER A 401 -24.92 6.58 25.92
C SER A 401 -25.07 7.97 25.28
N ALA A 402 -25.70 8.95 25.94
CA ALA A 402 -26.04 10.22 25.29
C ALA A 402 -24.97 11.31 25.44
N SER A 403 -24.27 11.39 26.58
CA SER A 403 -23.27 12.44 26.83
C SER A 403 -21.92 12.19 26.17
N THR A 404 -21.54 10.92 25.97
CA THR A 404 -20.30 10.53 25.28
C THR A 404 -20.33 10.90 23.80
N VAL A 405 -21.52 10.86 23.17
CA VAL A 405 -21.72 11.19 21.76
C VAL A 405 -21.69 12.71 21.50
N ASP A 406 -22.22 13.51 22.44
CA ASP A 406 -22.20 14.98 22.31
C ASP A 406 -20.81 15.60 22.50
N ALA A 407 -19.95 14.98 23.31
CA ALA A 407 -18.55 15.39 23.46
C ALA A 407 -17.74 15.16 22.16
N SER A 408 -17.98 14.04 21.46
CA SER A 408 -17.37 13.74 20.15
C SER A 408 -17.88 14.66 19.03
N LEU A 409 -19.16 15.07 19.08
CA LEU A 409 -19.78 15.96 18.08
C LEU A 409 -19.38 17.44 18.24
N ASN A 410 -19.07 17.91 19.45
CA ASN A 410 -18.63 19.29 19.66
C ASN A 410 -17.16 19.54 19.30
N LEU A 411 -16.30 18.51 19.35
CA LEU A 411 -14.92 18.57 18.86
C LEU A 411 -14.81 18.76 17.34
N THR A 412 -15.85 18.40 16.58
CA THR A 412 -15.88 18.49 15.11
C THR A 412 -16.48 19.79 14.57
N LYS A 413 -17.29 20.52 15.36
CA LYS A 413 -18.06 21.69 14.86
C LYS A 413 -17.41 23.06 15.10
N GLY A 414 -16.49 23.21 16.05
CA GLY A 414 -15.98 24.53 16.47
C GLY A 414 -14.48 24.71 16.29
N GLY A 415 -14.01 25.04 15.07
CA GLY A 415 -12.67 25.63 14.89
C GLY A 415 -11.82 25.12 13.73
N ILE A 416 -12.30 24.17 12.93
CA ILE A 416 -11.51 23.57 11.85
C ILE A 416 -11.83 24.26 10.51
N GLN A 417 -11.51 25.55 10.39
CA GLN A 417 -11.68 26.28 9.12
C GLN A 417 -10.43 27.03 8.65
N GLY A 418 -9.26 26.81 9.27
CA GLY A 418 -8.05 27.52 8.83
C GLY A 418 -6.69 26.89 9.14
N ARG A 419 -6.60 25.72 9.80
CA ARG A 419 -5.30 25.12 10.18
C ARG A 419 -5.25 23.59 10.16
N ILE A 420 -5.87 22.93 9.17
CA ILE A 420 -5.43 21.58 8.80
C ILE A 420 -4.26 21.74 7.82
N ARG A 421 -3.07 22.01 8.35
CA ARG A 421 -1.82 21.86 7.58
C ARG A 421 -1.31 20.44 7.84
N GLY A 422 -1.59 19.54 6.90
CA GLY A 422 -0.85 18.28 6.74
C GLY A 422 -1.14 17.11 7.69
N ALA A 423 -2.07 17.22 8.64
CA ALA A 423 -2.53 16.05 9.39
C ALA A 423 -3.50 15.24 8.53
N SER A 424 -3.24 13.94 8.38
CA SER A 424 -3.99 13.08 7.46
C SER A 424 -5.46 12.97 7.91
N LEU A 425 -6.39 12.91 6.94
CA LEU A 425 -7.83 12.68 7.18
C LEU A 425 -8.09 11.44 8.07
N PHE A 426 -7.12 10.52 8.15
CA PHE A 426 -7.19 9.26 8.88
C PHE A 426 -7.15 9.45 10.39
N GLU A 427 -6.41 10.43 10.92
CA GLU A 427 -6.13 10.55 12.35
C GLU A 427 -7.40 10.75 13.22
N ASN A 428 -8.42 11.43 12.69
CA ASN A 428 -9.68 11.66 13.40
C ASN A 428 -10.62 10.44 13.39
N GLU A 429 -10.61 9.61 12.34
CA GLU A 429 -11.48 8.42 12.25
C GLU A 429 -10.93 7.20 13.00
N LEU A 430 -9.63 7.21 13.35
CA LEU A 430 -9.04 6.17 14.22
C LEU A 430 -9.71 6.13 15.60
N GLN A 431 -10.27 7.27 16.03
CA GLN A 431 -10.99 7.42 17.29
C GLN A 431 -12.26 6.56 17.35
N THR A 432 -12.96 6.39 16.22
CA THR A 432 -14.22 5.61 16.13
C THR A 432 -13.97 4.09 16.19
N LEU A 433 -12.74 3.63 15.99
CA LEU A 433 -12.37 2.22 16.06
C LEU A 433 -11.79 1.81 17.41
N ALA A 434 -11.25 2.80 18.14
CA ALA A 434 -10.69 2.62 19.47
C ALA A 434 -11.75 2.80 20.59
N ALA A 435 -12.87 3.43 20.25
CA ALA A 435 -14.11 3.52 21.04
C ALA A 435 -15.06 2.39 20.66
#